data_AF-A0A3D2XX60-F1
#
_entry.id   AF-A0A3D2XX60-F1
#
_cell.length_a   1.000
_cell.length_b   1.000
_cell.length_c   1.000
_cell.angle_alpha   90.00
_cell.angle_beta   90.00
_cell.angle_gamma   90.00
#
_symmetry.space_group_name_H-M   'P 1'
#
loop_
_entity.id
_entity.type
_entity.pdbx_description
1 polymer ?
#
loop_
_entity_poly.entity_id
_entity_poly.type
_entity_poly.pdbx_seq_one_letter_code
_entity_poly.pdbx_strand_id
1 'polypeptide(L)'
;MRTKAVLVSLLVMLTVGCSGGQDSEFMLGQKLMLDMRYYCADGTPAESCKTPVTTLLPEFAEIIRQGQIGGVILFAENLDNSQQIIEL
;
A
#
# COMPACT_ATOMS: atom_id res chain seq x y z
N MET A 1 -19.94 21.42 45.28
CA MET A 1 -19.67 21.70 43.85
C MET A 1 -18.32 21.13 43.38
N ARG A 2 -17.23 21.28 44.16
CA ARG A 2 -15.88 20.78 43.78
C ARG A 2 -15.77 19.27 43.57
N THR A 3 -16.42 18.45 44.40
CA THR A 3 -16.41 16.98 44.28
C THR A 3 -17.14 16.46 43.04
N LYS A 4 -18.26 17.10 42.63
CA LYS A 4 -18.96 16.74 41.39
C LYS A 4 -18.12 17.05 40.15
N ALA A 5 -17.40 18.17 40.15
CA ALA A 5 -16.51 18.54 39.05
C ALA A 5 -15.33 17.57 38.90
N VAL A 6 -14.73 17.12 40.01
CA VAL A 6 -13.65 16.12 39.99
C VAL A 6 -14.16 14.77 39.48
N LEU A 7 -15.35 14.33 39.89
CA LEU A 7 -15.94 13.06 39.45
C LEU A 7 -16.27 13.07 37.94
N VAL A 8 -16.79 14.19 37.44
CA VAL A 8 -17.07 14.39 36.00
C VAL A 8 -15.78 14.40 35.20
N SER A 9 -14.73 15.06 35.69
CA SER A 9 -13.44 15.12 35.00
C SER A 9 -12.74 13.75 34.95
N LEU A 10 -12.89 12.92 35.99
CA LEU A 10 -12.35 11.56 36.04
C LEU A 10 -13.10 10.61 35.09
N LEU A 11 -14.42 10.78 34.97
CA LEU A 11 -15.26 9.99 34.06
C LEU A 11 -14.94 10.28 32.58
N VAL A 12 -14.63 11.54 32.25
CA VAL A 12 -14.27 11.96 30.88
C VAL A 12 -12.90 11.38 30.44
N MET A 13 -11.94 11.23 31.36
CA MET A 13 -10.63 10.63 31.03
C MET A 13 -10.71 9.12 30.71
N LEU A 14 -11.70 8.40 31.25
CA LEU A 14 -11.88 6.97 31.02
C LEU A 14 -12.54 6.64 29.68
N THR A 15 -13.30 7.58 29.10
CA THR A 15 -14.06 7.34 27.86
C THR A 15 -13.35 7.76 26.58
N VAL A 16 -12.21 8.45 26.67
CA VAL A 16 -11.47 8.98 25.49
C VAL A 16 -10.19 8.18 25.21
N GLY A 17 -10.04 7.00 25.81
CA GLY A 17 -8.91 6.09 25.57
C GLY A 17 -9.03 5.25 24.29
N CYS A 18 -9.37 5.84 23.13
CA CYS A 18 -9.18 5.16 21.84
C CYS A 18 -7.73 5.39 21.36
N SER A 19 -6.79 4.62 21.88
CA SER A 19 -5.48 4.47 21.26
C SER A 19 -5.65 3.63 20.00
N GLY A 20 -5.79 4.27 18.85
CA GLY A 20 -5.78 3.63 17.54
C GLY A 20 -4.43 2.93 17.34
N GLY A 21 -4.40 1.62 17.61
CA GLY A 21 -3.23 0.78 17.37
C GLY A 21 -2.79 0.94 15.92
N GLN A 22 -1.59 1.48 15.73
CA GLN A 22 -1.00 1.61 14.40
C GLN A 22 -0.56 0.20 13.97
N ASP A 23 -1.24 -0.37 12.99
CA ASP A 23 -0.82 -1.61 12.36
C ASP A 23 0.54 -1.35 11.68
N SER A 24 1.61 -1.89 12.25
CA SER A 24 2.98 -1.58 11.82
C SER A 24 3.25 -2.11 10.41
N GLU A 25 2.61 -3.20 10.02
CA GLU A 25 2.68 -3.74 8.66
C GLU A 25 2.05 -2.78 7.66
N PHE A 26 0.89 -2.19 8.00
CA PHE A 26 0.28 -1.14 7.19
C PHE A 26 1.20 0.06 7.03
N MET A 27 1.76 0.55 8.13
CA MET A 27 2.67 1.71 8.10
C MET A 27 3.95 1.42 7.31
N LEU A 28 4.43 0.17 7.32
CA LEU A 28 5.56 -0.27 6.51
C LEU A 28 5.17 -0.33 5.04
N GLY A 29 4.06 -0.98 4.69
CA GLY A 29 3.54 -1.07 3.34
C GLY A 29 3.40 0.29 2.67
N GLN A 30 2.85 1.28 3.40
CA GLN A 30 2.71 2.66 2.94
C GLN A 30 4.04 3.38 2.67
N LYS A 31 5.17 2.83 3.10
CA LYS A 31 6.54 3.37 2.82
C LYS A 31 7.24 2.63 1.68
N LEU A 32 6.73 1.49 1.25
CA LEU A 32 7.29 0.73 0.14
C LEU A 32 6.77 1.26 -1.19
N MET A 33 7.67 1.30 -2.17
CA MET A 33 7.33 1.51 -3.56
C MET A 33 7.94 0.37 -4.38
N LEU A 34 7.09 -0.36 -5.09
CA LEU A 34 7.53 -1.50 -5.90
C LEU A 34 7.75 -1.06 -7.35
N ASP A 35 8.79 -1.60 -7.99
CA ASP A 35 8.92 -1.52 -9.44
C ASP A 35 8.61 -2.88 -10.08
N MET A 36 7.67 -2.88 -11.01
CA MET A 36 7.23 -4.06 -11.76
C MET A 36 7.51 -3.83 -13.24
N ARG A 37 8.78 -3.71 -13.57
CA ARG A 37 9.20 -3.31 -14.93
C ARG A 37 9.02 -4.43 -15.94
N TYR A 38 9.47 -5.63 -15.58
CA TYR A 38 9.45 -6.80 -16.44
C TYR A 38 8.86 -8.01 -15.72
N TYR A 39 8.15 -8.87 -16.44
CA TYR A 39 7.62 -10.11 -15.91
C TYR A 39 7.47 -11.19 -16.98
N CYS A 40 7.92 -12.40 -16.65
CA CYS A 40 7.88 -13.57 -17.53
C CYS A 40 7.29 -14.73 -16.75
N ALA A 41 6.11 -15.19 -17.16
CA ALA A 41 5.39 -16.29 -16.49
C ALA A 41 5.92 -17.69 -16.86
N ASP A 42 6.89 -17.78 -17.78
CA ASP A 42 7.40 -19.01 -18.38
C ASP A 42 8.61 -19.62 -17.65
N GLY A 43 8.98 -19.07 -16.50
CA GLY A 43 10.13 -19.52 -15.72
C GLY A 43 11.47 -18.98 -16.21
N THR A 44 11.47 -18.02 -17.14
CA THR A 44 12.68 -17.27 -17.51
C THR A 44 13.31 -16.64 -16.25
N PRO A 45 14.64 -16.79 -16.03
CA PRO A 45 15.32 -16.15 -14.91
C PRO A 45 15.08 -14.64 -14.88
N ALA A 46 14.86 -14.08 -13.69
CA ALA A 46 14.48 -12.68 -13.51
C ALA A 46 15.48 -11.71 -14.14
N GLU A 47 16.77 -12.04 -14.12
CA GLU A 47 17.85 -11.23 -14.68
C GLU A 47 17.78 -11.15 -16.22
N SER A 48 17.18 -12.17 -16.84
CA SER A 48 17.04 -12.32 -18.29
C SER A 48 15.65 -11.91 -18.79
N CYS A 49 14.66 -11.82 -17.91
CA CYS A 49 13.33 -11.40 -18.30
C CYS A 49 13.30 -9.93 -18.72
N LYS A 50 12.79 -9.67 -19.93
CA LYS A 50 12.66 -8.32 -20.51
C LYS A 50 11.27 -8.05 -21.08
N THR A 51 10.28 -8.90 -20.78
CA THR A 51 8.90 -8.67 -21.21
C THR A 51 8.29 -7.53 -20.39
N PRO A 52 7.96 -6.38 -21.01
CA PRO A 52 7.45 -5.22 -20.31
C PRO A 52 6.08 -5.48 -19.71
N VAL A 53 5.84 -4.93 -18.52
CA VAL A 53 4.52 -4.97 -17.88
C VAL A 53 3.77 -3.70 -18.26
N THR A 54 2.85 -3.81 -19.23
CA THR A 54 2.03 -2.69 -19.71
C THR A 54 0.58 -2.76 -19.25
N THR A 55 0.22 -3.74 -18.41
CA THR A 55 -1.11 -3.86 -17.81
C THR A 55 -0.97 -4.34 -16.37
N LEU A 56 -1.88 -3.92 -15.50
CA LEU A 56 -1.92 -4.41 -14.12
C LEU A 56 -2.41 -5.86 -14.10
N LEU A 57 -1.47 -6.80 -14.01
CA LEU A 57 -1.76 -8.22 -13.90
C LEU A 57 -2.48 -8.53 -12.57
N PRO A 58 -3.45 -9.47 -12.55
CA PRO A 58 -4.19 -9.82 -11.33
C PRO A 58 -3.31 -10.19 -10.14
N GLU A 59 -2.22 -10.92 -10.38
CA GLU A 59 -1.24 -11.31 -9.37
C GLU A 59 -0.52 -10.10 -8.75
N PHE A 60 -0.27 -9.05 -9.53
CA PHE A 60 0.38 -7.84 -9.07
C PHE A 60 -0.57 -6.96 -8.26
N ALA A 61 -1.82 -6.84 -8.72
CA ALA A 61 -2.87 -6.18 -7.96
C ALA A 61 -3.04 -6.83 -6.57
N GLU A 62 -2.97 -8.16 -6.50
CA GLU A 62 -3.07 -8.88 -5.24
C GLU A 62 -1.88 -8.64 -4.32
N ILE A 63 -0.65 -8.61 -4.86
CA ILE A 63 0.56 -8.28 -4.09
C ILE A 63 0.46 -6.87 -3.48
N ILE A 64 0.04 -5.88 -4.28
CA ILE A 64 -0.13 -4.48 -3.84
C ILE A 64 -1.16 -4.42 -2.70
N ARG A 65 -2.29 -5.12 -2.87
CA ARG A 65 -3.38 -5.15 -1.89
C ARG A 65 -2.95 -5.83 -0.58
N GLN A 66 -2.32 -7.00 -0.67
CA GLN A 66 -1.88 -7.76 0.50
C GLN A 66 -0.78 -7.05 1.27
N GLY A 67 0.20 -6.49 0.56
CA GLY A 67 1.32 -5.75 1.15
C GLY A 67 0.97 -4.32 1.58
N GLN A 68 -0.27 -3.86 1.33
CA GLN A 68 -0.72 -2.49 1.63
C GLN A 68 0.26 -1.44 1.10
N ILE A 69 0.74 -1.66 -0.12
CA ILE A 69 1.85 -0.93 -0.74
C ILE A 69 1.44 0.52 -1.00
N GLY A 70 2.31 1.46 -0.63
CA GLY A 70 2.07 2.90 -0.74
C GLY A 70 2.22 3.46 -2.16
N GLY A 71 2.96 2.79 -3.04
CA GLY A 71 3.09 3.20 -4.42
C GLY A 71 3.74 2.18 -5.34
N VAL A 72 3.63 2.42 -6.64
CA VAL A 72 4.31 1.67 -7.70
C VAL A 72 5.11 2.67 -8.54
N ILE A 73 6.37 2.34 -8.82
CA ILE A 73 7.21 3.14 -9.71
C ILE A 73 7.06 2.60 -11.13
N LEU A 74 6.69 3.47 -12.06
CA LEU A 74 6.62 3.17 -13.48
C LEU A 74 7.88 3.66 -14.20
N PHE A 75 8.37 2.84 -15.12
CA PHE A 75 9.48 3.17 -16.02
C PHE A 75 9.00 3.26 -17.47
N ALA A 76 9.88 3.66 -18.39
CA ALA A 76 9.54 3.77 -19.81
C ALA A 76 8.95 2.48 -20.38
N GLU A 77 9.38 1.33 -19.86
CA GLU A 77 8.88 0.02 -20.29
C GLU A 77 7.45 -0.28 -19.85
N ASN A 78 6.93 0.43 -18.83
CA ASN A 78 5.53 0.32 -18.42
C ASN A 78 4.59 1.23 -19.25
N LEU A 79 5.15 2.11 -20.07
CA LEU A 79 4.46 3.20 -20.76
C LEU A 79 4.54 2.99 -22.28
N ASP A 80 3.49 2.38 -22.86
CA ASP A 80 3.41 2.12 -24.29
C ASP A 80 2.74 3.28 -25.04
N ASN A 81 1.50 3.60 -24.66
CA ASN A 81 0.72 4.67 -25.29
C ASN A 81 -0.25 5.31 -24.30
N SER A 82 -0.74 6.51 -24.61
CA SER A 82 -1.58 7.29 -23.68
C SER A 82 -2.84 6.57 -23.21
N GLN A 83 -3.48 5.76 -24.06
CA GLN A 83 -4.68 5.02 -23.65
C GLN A 83 -4.31 3.95 -22.63
N GLN A 84 -3.29 3.14 -22.93
CA GLN A 84 -2.79 2.11 -22.01
C GLN A 84 -2.36 2.70 -20.66
N ILE A 85 -1.69 3.86 -20.65
CA ILE A 85 -1.24 4.53 -19.41
C ILE A 85 -2.42 4.92 -18.50
N ILE A 86 -3.57 5.29 -19.07
CA ILE A 86 -4.77 5.66 -18.31
C ILE A 86 -5.45 4.41 -17.72
N GLU A 87 -5.37 3.28 -18.44
CA GLU A 87 -5.98 2.01 -18.03
C GLU A 87 -5.12 1.23 -17.01
N LEU A 88 -3.82 1.51 -16.94
CA LEU A 88 -2.85 0.87 -16.05
C LEU A 88 -3.11 1.20 -14.57
#